data_AF-A0AAN8XAE4-F1
#
_entry.id   AF-A0AAN8XAE4-F1
#
_cell.length_a   1.000
_cell.length_b   1.000
_cell.length_c   1.000
_cell.angle_alpha   90.00
_cell.angle_beta   90.00
_cell.angle_gamma   90.00
#
_symmetry.space_group_name_H-M   'P 1'
#
loop_
_entity.id
_entity.type
_entity.pdbx_description
1 polymer ?
#
loop_
_entity_poly.entity_id
_entity_poly.type
_entity_poly.pdbx_seq_one_letter_code
_entity_poly.pdbx_strand_id
1 'polypeptide(L)'
;MTFDDFVEHFTDLSICFLINTKVLSLSKTWHETTFYGGWTIGICGHNSDRAGGCTNHKETFLRNPQYRFDIKEELDDVIFQLMQKDARDRKQEGIQNLVIGFHVMK
;
A
#
# COMPACT_ATOMS: atom_id res chain seq x y z
N MET A 1 -9.93 15.72 -28.21
CA MET A 1 -10.04 16.73 -27.14
C MET A 1 -8.71 17.44 -27.00
N THR A 2 -8.71 18.71 -26.64
CA THR A 2 -7.50 19.41 -26.20
C THR A 2 -7.24 19.10 -24.73
N PHE A 3 -6.05 19.44 -24.22
CA PHE A 3 -5.77 19.31 -22.80
C PHE A 3 -6.69 20.21 -21.96
N ASP A 4 -6.98 21.42 -22.44
CA ASP A 4 -7.90 22.35 -21.77
C ASP A 4 -9.31 21.76 -21.61
N ASP A 5 -9.82 21.13 -22.67
CA ASP A 5 -11.12 20.43 -22.67
C ASP A 5 -11.12 19.23 -21.70
N PHE A 6 -9.98 18.55 -21.53
CA PHE A 6 -9.82 17.49 -20.53
C PHE A 6 -9.86 18.03 -19.10
N VAL A 7 -9.11 19.10 -18.83
CA VAL A 7 -9.06 19.73 -17.50
C VAL A 7 -10.41 20.33 -17.11
N GLU A 8 -11.18 20.84 -18.07
CA GLU A 8 -12.52 21.40 -17.82
C GLU A 8 -13.55 20.32 -17.47
N HIS A 9 -13.51 19.16 -18.14
CA HIS A 9 -14.58 18.17 -18.06
C HIS A 9 -14.29 16.94 -17.20
N PHE A 10 -13.03 16.69 -16.83
CA PHE A 10 -12.64 15.52 -16.03
C PHE A 10 -12.06 15.93 -14.68
N THR A 11 -12.53 15.25 -13.62
CA THR A 11 -12.07 15.48 -12.24
C THR A 11 -11.01 14.49 -11.79
N ASP A 12 -11.02 13.28 -12.34
CA ASP A 12 -10.23 12.15 -11.86
C ASP A 12 -9.52 11.45 -13.03
N LEU A 13 -8.22 11.20 -12.84
CA LEU A 13 -7.39 10.41 -13.74
C LEU A 13 -6.75 9.26 -12.96
N SER A 14 -7.09 8.02 -13.32
CA SER A 14 -6.43 6.82 -12.79
C SER A 14 -5.41 6.31 -13.80
N ILE A 15 -4.13 6.32 -13.44
CA ILE A 15 -3.05 5.75 -14.25
C ILE A 15 -2.61 4.42 -13.62
N CYS A 16 -2.81 3.32 -14.33
CA CYS A 16 -2.36 2.00 -13.91
C CYS A 16 -0.98 1.70 -14.49
N PHE A 17 0.05 1.74 -13.64
CA PHE A 17 1.39 1.31 -14.04
C PHE A 17 1.48 -0.21 -14.07
N LEU A 18 1.66 -0.78 -15.27
CA LEU A 18 1.99 -2.20 -15.42
C LEU A 18 3.50 -2.37 -15.29
N ILE A 19 3.94 -2.88 -14.14
CA ILE A 19 5.35 -3.06 -13.82
C ILE A 19 5.91 -4.24 -14.63
N ASN A 20 6.93 -3.96 -15.46
CA ASN A 20 7.64 -5.02 -16.17
C ASN A 20 8.74 -5.62 -15.27
N THR A 21 8.50 -6.83 -14.78
CA THR A 21 9.43 -7.61 -13.95
C THR A 21 10.20 -8.67 -14.74
N LYS A 22 10.07 -8.70 -16.08
CA LYS A 22 10.73 -9.73 -16.91
C LYS A 22 12.24 -9.51 -16.94
N VAL A 23 12.98 -10.58 -16.63
CA VAL A 23 14.46 -10.60 -16.58
C VAL A 23 15.12 -10.32 -17.94
N LEU A 24 14.44 -10.61 -19.07
CA LEU A 24 14.98 -10.48 -20.43
C LEU A 24 14.53 -9.18 -21.14
N SER A 25 14.25 -8.11 -20.39
CA SER A 25 13.89 -6.81 -20.97
C SER A 25 15.12 -5.98 -21.35
N LEU A 26 15.05 -5.27 -22.48
CA LEU A 26 16.04 -4.24 -22.89
C LEU A 26 15.77 -2.86 -22.23
N SER A 27 14.79 -2.75 -21.32
CA SER A 27 14.37 -1.52 -20.64
C SER A 27 14.50 -1.65 -19.12
N LYS A 28 14.34 -0.54 -18.36
CA LYS A 28 14.43 -0.50 -16.89
C LYS A 28 13.57 -1.61 -16.25
N THR A 29 14.23 -2.56 -15.59
CA THR A 29 13.60 -3.70 -14.91
C THR A 29 13.33 -3.33 -13.45
N TRP A 30 12.10 -3.56 -12.98
CA TRP A 30 11.74 -3.34 -11.58
C TRP A 30 11.96 -4.62 -10.77
N HIS A 31 12.40 -4.47 -9.52
CA HIS A 31 12.46 -5.57 -8.55
C HIS A 31 11.22 -5.50 -7.66
N GLU A 32 10.42 -6.56 -7.65
CA GLU A 32 9.19 -6.65 -6.85
C GLU A 32 9.40 -7.56 -5.64
N THR A 33 8.85 -7.17 -4.50
CA THR A 33 8.72 -8.02 -3.32
C THR A 33 7.35 -7.79 -2.70
N THR A 34 6.62 -8.87 -2.43
CA THR A 34 5.26 -8.83 -1.88
C THR A 34 5.23 -9.52 -0.52
N PHE A 35 4.56 -8.88 0.44
CA PHE A 35 4.31 -9.46 1.76
C PHE A 35 2.81 -9.60 1.98
N TYR A 36 2.41 -10.73 2.56
CA TYR A 36 1.03 -10.99 2.97
C TYR A 36 0.94 -10.97 4.50
N GLY A 37 -0.10 -10.34 5.03
CA GLY A 37 -0.30 -10.19 6.47
C GLY A 37 -1.69 -9.68 6.80
N GLY A 38 -1.91 -9.38 8.07
CA GLY A 38 -3.17 -8.82 8.54
C GLY A 38 -3.03 -8.09 9.87
N TRP A 39 -4.02 -7.24 10.13
CA TRP A 39 -4.19 -6.55 11.40
C TRP A 39 -5.15 -7.37 12.27
N THR A 40 -4.62 -7.93 13.35
CA THR A 40 -5.38 -8.76 14.29
C THR A 40 -5.44 -8.08 15.66
N ILE A 41 -6.57 -8.22 16.34
CA ILE A 41 -6.71 -7.81 17.74
C ILE A 41 -6.23 -8.99 18.59
N GLY A 42 -5.24 -8.75 19.44
CA GLY A 42 -4.63 -9.77 20.28
C GLY A 42 -4.45 -9.32 21.72
N ILE A 43 -3.72 -10.11 22.49
CA ILE A 43 -3.36 -9.73 23.87
C ILE A 43 -2.39 -8.55 23.79
N CYS A 44 -2.67 -7.47 24.50
CA CYS A 44 -1.87 -6.25 24.49
C CYS A 44 -0.38 -6.55 24.74
N GLY A 45 0.48 -6.12 23.82
CA GLY A 45 1.94 -6.33 23.90
C GLY A 45 2.43 -7.70 23.39
N HIS A 46 1.52 -8.60 22.98
CA HIS A 46 1.88 -9.84 22.31
C HIS A 46 1.96 -9.64 20.79
N ASN A 47 2.73 -10.50 20.09
CA ASN A 47 2.89 -10.45 18.63
C ASN A 47 1.59 -10.64 17.83
N SER A 48 0.51 -11.07 18.49
CA SER A 48 -0.83 -11.21 17.91
C SER A 48 -1.65 -9.91 17.96
N ASP A 49 -1.26 -8.92 18.76
CA ASP A 49 -1.87 -7.59 18.79
C ASP A 49 -1.22 -6.69 17.75
N ARG A 50 -1.76 -6.74 16.52
CA ARG A 50 -1.19 -6.08 15.35
C ARG A 50 -2.04 -4.92 14.83
N ALA A 51 -3.22 -4.69 15.39
CA ALA A 51 -4.14 -3.63 14.98
C ALA A 51 -3.78 -2.28 15.68
N GLY A 52 -2.62 -1.73 15.35
CA GLY A 52 -2.06 -0.56 16.04
C GLY A 52 -2.68 0.80 15.68
N GLY A 53 -3.47 0.87 14.61
CA GLY A 53 -4.08 2.11 14.11
C GLY A 53 -3.10 3.01 13.33
N CYS A 54 -3.48 4.26 13.06
CA CYS A 54 -2.63 5.25 12.40
C CYS A 54 -1.76 6.04 13.39
N THR A 55 -0.91 6.95 12.88
CA THR A 55 0.03 7.77 13.67
C THR A 55 -0.63 8.62 14.77
N ASN A 56 -1.95 8.84 14.71
CA ASN A 56 -2.71 9.49 15.77
C ASN A 56 -2.77 8.65 17.06
N HIS A 57 -2.56 7.33 16.98
CA HIS A 57 -2.57 6.40 18.11
C HIS A 57 -1.14 6.07 18.56
N LYS A 58 -0.42 7.05 19.12
CA LYS A 58 1.03 6.97 19.42
C LYS A 58 1.44 5.73 20.23
N GLU A 59 0.61 5.30 21.17
CA GLU A 59 0.91 4.17 22.07
C GLU A 59 0.81 2.79 21.38
N THR A 60 0.01 2.69 20.31
CA THR A 60 -0.29 1.43 19.64
C THR A 60 0.26 1.38 18.21
N PHE A 61 0.59 2.53 17.62
CA PHE A 61 1.00 2.65 16.22
C PHE A 61 2.16 1.70 15.85
N LEU A 62 3.17 1.58 16.72
CA LEU A 62 4.34 0.73 16.46
C LEU A 62 4.04 -0.78 16.57
N ARG A 63 2.83 -1.17 16.98
CA ARG A 63 2.38 -2.58 17.00
C ARG A 63 1.96 -3.09 15.62
N ASN A 64 1.71 -2.19 14.66
CA ASN A 64 1.43 -2.58 13.29
C ASN A 64 2.60 -3.39 12.69
N PRO A 65 2.35 -4.27 11.70
CA PRO A 65 3.41 -4.93 10.96
C PRO A 65 4.40 -3.92 10.36
N GLN A 66 5.70 -4.17 10.56
CA GLN A 66 6.77 -3.33 10.04
C GLN A 66 7.59 -4.10 9.01
N TYR A 67 7.97 -3.42 7.94
CA TYR A 67 8.75 -3.98 6.84
C TYR A 67 9.97 -3.10 6.63
N ARG A 68 11.12 -3.74 6.39
CA ARG A 68 12.37 -3.07 6.05
C ARG A 68 12.75 -3.40 4.62
N PHE A 69 13.26 -2.41 3.91
CA PHE A 69 13.85 -2.57 2.59
C PHE A 69 15.10 -1.69 2.55
N ASP A 70 16.05 -2.05 1.70
CA ASP A 70 17.30 -1.33 1.54
C ASP A 70 17.31 -0.64 0.16
N ILE A 71 17.66 0.65 0.12
CA ILE A 71 17.88 1.41 -1.11
C ILE A 71 19.36 1.30 -1.45
N LYS A 72 19.68 0.79 -2.64
CA LYS A 72 21.08 0.51 -3.02
C LYS A 72 21.74 1.71 -3.67
N GLU A 73 21.02 2.44 -4.51
CA GLU A 73 21.52 3.62 -5.21
C GLU A 73 20.67 4.86 -4.87
N GLU A 74 21.29 6.05 -4.78
CA GLU A 74 20.57 7.29 -4.45
C GLU A 74 19.50 7.69 -5.49
N LEU A 75 19.57 7.14 -6.70
CA LEU A 75 18.66 7.41 -7.82
C LEU A 75 17.60 6.31 -8.02
N ASP A 76 17.49 5.36 -7.09
CA ASP A 76 16.49 4.30 -7.18
C ASP A 76 15.08 4.85 -6.90
N ASP A 77 14.18 4.68 -7.87
CA ASP A 77 12.75 4.93 -7.68
C ASP A 77 12.12 3.77 -6.89
N VAL A 78 11.36 4.09 -5.84
CA VAL A 78 10.66 3.08 -5.03
C VAL A 78 9.16 3.30 -5.09
N ILE A 79 8.42 2.24 -5.40
CA ILE A 79 6.95 2.24 -5.39
C ILE A 79 6.47 1.35 -4.25
N PHE A 80 5.62 1.91 -3.38
CA PHE A 80 4.94 1.16 -2.33
C PHE A 80 3.47 0.95 -2.72
N GLN A 81 2.98 -0.27 -2.53
CA GLN A 81 1.58 -0.60 -2.73
C GLN A 81 1.04 -1.32 -1.49
N LEU A 82 -0.08 -0.82 -0.99
CA LEU A 82 -0.81 -1.44 0.12
C LEU A 82 -2.23 -1.76 -0.34
N MET A 83 -2.60 -3.04 -0.28
CA MET A 83 -3.91 -3.52 -0.69
C MET A 83 -4.57 -4.28 0.46
N GLN A 84 -5.84 -4.00 0.72
CA GLN A 84 -6.65 -4.84 1.60
C GLN A 84 -7.31 -5.96 0.80
N LYS A 85 -7.49 -7.12 1.44
CA LYS A 85 -8.21 -8.23 0.81
C LYS A 85 -9.61 -7.77 0.45
N ASP A 86 -10.01 -8.11 -0.76
CA ASP A 86 -11.31 -7.75 -1.30
C ASP A 86 -12.45 -8.24 -0.42
N ALA A 87 -13.36 -7.32 -0.06
CA ALA A 87 -14.55 -7.58 0.74
C ALA A 87 -15.84 -7.49 -0.10
N ARG A 88 -15.76 -7.42 -1.44
CA ARG A 88 -16.94 -7.34 -2.33
C ARG A 88 -17.97 -8.44 -2.05
N ASP A 89 -17.52 -9.67 -1.82
CA ASP A 89 -18.39 -10.82 -1.53
C ASP A 89 -19.13 -10.68 -0.20
N ARG A 90 -18.62 -9.84 0.71
CA ARG A 90 -19.19 -9.59 2.05
C ARG A 90 -19.88 -8.23 2.16
N LYS A 91 -20.07 -7.51 1.05
CA LYS A 91 -20.83 -6.25 1.05
C LYS A 91 -22.26 -6.43 1.55
N GLN A 92 -22.88 -7.58 1.28
CA GLN A 92 -24.22 -7.90 1.76
C GLN A 92 -24.28 -8.04 3.30
N GLU A 93 -23.16 -8.34 3.94
CA GLU A 93 -23.00 -8.36 5.40
C GLU A 93 -22.74 -6.95 5.98
N GLY A 94 -22.76 -5.91 5.14
CA GLY A 94 -22.50 -4.53 5.54
C GLY A 94 -21.01 -4.19 5.70
N ILE A 95 -20.11 -5.08 5.31
CA ILE A 95 -18.67 -4.87 5.48
C ILE A 95 -18.14 -3.96 4.39
N GLN A 96 -17.47 -2.90 4.84
CA GLN A 96 -16.86 -1.89 4.00
C GLN A 96 -15.33 -2.00 4.05
N ASN A 97 -14.69 -1.49 3.01
CA ASN A 97 -13.25 -1.34 2.99
C ASN A 97 -12.82 -0.39 4.12
N LEU A 98 -11.77 -0.78 4.84
CA LEU A 98 -11.20 0.04 5.89
C LEU A 98 -10.37 1.17 5.28
N VAL A 99 -10.26 2.28 6.00
CA VAL A 99 -9.27 3.33 5.68
C VAL A 99 -7.89 2.76 6.01
N ILE A 100 -7.08 2.56 4.97
CA ILE A 100 -5.74 2.00 5.09
C ILE A 100 -4.71 3.02 4.60
N GLY A 101 -3.49 2.89 5.12
CA GLY A 101 -2.34 3.67 4.73
C GLY A 101 -1.09 3.10 5.37
N PHE A 102 0.06 3.62 4.96
CA PHE A 102 1.35 3.27 5.53
C PHE A 102 2.15 4.54 5.81
N HIS A 103 3.16 4.42 6.67
CA HIS A 103 4.11 5.49 6.96
C HIS A 103 5.51 4.97 6.69
N VAL A 104 6.31 5.76 5.97
CA VAL A 104 7.70 5.42 5.65
C VAL A 104 8.61 6.21 6.58
N MET A 105 9.51 5.50 7.26
CA MET A 105 10.49 6.06 8.19
C MET A 105 11.90 5.73 7.72
N LYS A 106 12.86 6.63 8.00
CA LYS A 106 14.29 6.43 7.76
C LYS A 106 15.00 6.02 9.04
#